data_AF-A0A940KTA2-F1
#
_entry.id   AF-A0A940KTA2-F1
#
_cell.length_a   1.000
_cell.length_b   1.000
_cell.length_c   1.000
_cell.angle_alpha   90.00
_cell.angle_beta   90.00
_cell.angle_gamma   90.00
#
_symmetry.space_group_name_H-M   'P 1'
#
loop_
_entity.id
_entity.type
_entity.pdbx_description
1 polymer ?
#
loop_
_entity_poly.entity_id
_entity_poly.type
_entity_poly.pdbx_seq_one_letter_code
_entity_poly.pdbx_strand_id
1 'polypeptide(L)'
;MHILISVVWLINGFYCKLLTQIPRHQLIVSRILGDEYAYELTKLIGIAEIIMAIWILSCFRSRLNAILQMIIIAAMNTIEFFMAKDLLLFGAWNAAWAGVLILIIYLNEFHLNTKDIAAKS
;
A
#
# COMPACT_ATOMS: atom_id res chain seq x y z
N MET A 1 -8.48 -9.39 -10.44
CA MET A 1 -8.11 -8.82 -9.12
C MET A 1 -6.92 -7.86 -9.21
N HIS A 2 -5.84 -8.20 -9.93
CA HIS A 2 -4.62 -7.38 -10.01
C HIS A 2 -4.87 -5.91 -10.39
N ILE A 3 -5.80 -5.64 -11.33
CA ILE A 3 -6.19 -4.28 -11.72
C ILE A 3 -6.78 -3.49 -10.55
N LEU A 4 -7.66 -4.10 -9.75
CA LEU A 4 -8.27 -3.43 -8.59
C LEU A 4 -7.20 -3.08 -7.55
N ILE A 5 -6.28 -4.02 -7.27
CA ILE A 5 -5.19 -3.82 -6.32
C ILE A 5 -4.25 -2.72 -6.85
N SER A 6 -3.86 -2.75 -8.12
CA SER A 6 -2.99 -1.72 -8.70
C SER A 6 -3.64 -0.33 -8.67
N VAL A 7 -4.96 -0.24 -8.85
CA VAL A 7 -5.69 1.03 -8.74
C VAL A 7 -5.61 1.59 -7.32
N VAL A 8 -5.70 0.76 -6.29
CA VAL A 8 -5.53 1.20 -4.89
C VAL A 8 -4.14 1.82 -4.68
N TRP A 9 -3.09 1.16 -5.16
CA TRP A 9 -1.72 1.69 -5.08
C TRP A 9 -1.54 2.96 -5.91
N LEU A 10 -2.13 3.01 -7.11
CA LEU A 10 -2.04 4.17 -7.98
C LEU A 10 -2.76 5.39 -7.40
N ILE A 11 -3.97 5.23 -6.86
CA ILE A 11 -4.71 6.34 -6.23
C ILE A 11 -3.95 6.84 -5.00
N ASN A 12 -3.48 5.93 -4.13
CA ASN A 12 -2.71 6.34 -2.95
C ASN A 12 -1.38 7.02 -3.31
N GLY A 13 -0.64 6.48 -4.28
CA GLY A 13 0.67 7.00 -4.65
C GLY A 13 0.60 8.27 -5.49
N PHE A 14 -0.15 8.21 -6.58
CA PHE A 14 -0.24 9.31 -7.53
C PHE A 14 -1.13 10.43 -7.00
N TYR A 15 -2.38 10.13 -6.69
CA TYR A 15 -3.35 11.17 -6.33
C TYR A 15 -3.13 11.70 -4.92
N CYS A 16 -3.02 10.82 -3.92
CA CYS A 16 -2.94 11.26 -2.53
C CYS A 16 -1.56 11.84 -2.17
N LYS A 17 -0.47 11.19 -2.61
CA LYS A 17 0.90 11.55 -2.21
C LYS A 17 1.63 12.43 -3.22
N LEU A 18 1.70 12.05 -4.49
CA LEU A 18 2.46 12.80 -5.50
C LEU A 18 1.82 14.15 -5.85
N LEU A 19 0.51 14.18 -6.05
CA LEU A 19 -0.27 15.41 -6.29
C LEU A 19 -0.62 16.17 -5.01
N THR A 20 -0.20 15.67 -3.84
CA THR A 20 -0.35 16.32 -2.54
C THR A 20 -1.79 16.76 -2.22
N GLN A 21 -2.78 16.02 -2.73
CA GLN A 21 -4.20 16.38 -2.61
C GLN A 21 -4.74 16.15 -1.20
N ILE A 22 -4.07 15.31 -0.40
CA ILE A 22 -4.49 14.95 0.95
C ILE A 22 -3.38 15.31 1.94
N PRO A 23 -3.54 16.40 2.73
CA PRO A 23 -2.48 16.88 3.63
C PRO A 23 -2.16 15.89 4.77
N ARG A 24 -3.07 14.96 5.08
CA ARG A 24 -2.87 13.92 6.11
C ARG A 24 -1.55 13.17 5.92
N HIS A 25 -1.18 12.80 4.71
CA HIS A 25 0.00 11.94 4.51
C HIS A 25 1.29 12.68 4.85
N GLN A 26 1.37 13.96 4.48
CA GLN A 26 2.47 14.82 4.88
C GLN A 26 2.53 15.01 6.39
N LEU A 27 1.38 15.17 7.07
CA LEU A 27 1.33 15.28 8.54
C LEU A 27 1.81 14.01 9.25
N ILE A 28 1.43 12.83 8.73
CA ILE A 28 1.92 11.55 9.23
C ILE A 28 3.45 11.47 9.08
N VAL A 29 3.97 11.78 7.89
CA VAL A 29 5.41 11.74 7.62
C VAL A 29 6.17 12.76 8.46
N SER A 30 5.66 13.98 8.59
CA SER A 30 6.19 15.04 9.46
C SER A 30 6.30 14.56 10.91
N ARG A 31 5.26 13.90 11.43
CA ARG A 31 5.26 13.41 12.80
C ARG A 31 6.25 12.28 13.06
N ILE A 32 6.55 11.46 12.05
CA ILE A 32 7.45 10.32 12.18
C ILE A 32 8.91 10.73 11.93
N LEU A 33 9.16 11.57 10.92
CA LEU A 33 10.50 11.86 10.39
C LEU A 33 10.93 13.34 10.53
N GLY A 34 10.06 14.19 11.07
CA GLY A 34 10.29 15.63 11.21
C GLY A 34 9.76 16.45 10.02
N ASP A 35 9.49 17.73 10.27
CA ASP A 35 8.88 18.64 9.29
C ASP A 35 9.78 18.97 8.10
N GLU A 36 11.10 19.01 8.30
CA GLU A 36 12.07 19.53 7.34
C GLU A 36 12.03 18.80 5.98
N TYR A 37 11.79 17.49 6.00
CA TYR A 37 11.74 16.66 4.78
C TYR A 37 10.38 16.02 4.52
N ALA A 38 9.34 16.38 5.29
CA ALA A 38 8.05 15.69 5.25
C ALA A 38 7.40 15.69 3.85
N TYR A 39 7.51 16.81 3.14
CA TYR A 39 6.95 16.98 1.80
C TYR A 39 7.65 16.09 0.76
N GLU A 40 8.99 16.15 0.69
CA GLU A 40 9.76 15.37 -0.28
C GLU A 40 9.69 13.86 0.00
N LEU A 41 9.74 13.48 1.28
CA LEU A 41 9.57 12.08 1.69
C LEU A 41 8.18 11.55 1.34
N THR A 42 7.13 12.35 1.52
CA THR A 42 5.77 11.96 1.11
C THR A 42 5.69 11.69 -0.39
N LYS A 43 6.33 12.54 -1.22
CA LYS A 43 6.40 12.32 -2.66
C LYS A 43 7.19 11.07 -3.03
N LEU A 44 8.33 10.83 -2.39
CA LEU A 44 9.13 9.63 -2.62
C LEU A 44 8.33 8.36 -2.31
N ILE A 45 7.56 8.36 -1.20
CA ILE A 45 6.61 7.27 -0.89
C ILE A 45 5.57 7.14 -2.01
N GLY A 46 5.01 8.25 -2.49
CA GLY A 46 4.06 8.25 -3.60
C GLY A 46 4.62 7.65 -4.89
N ILE A 47 5.86 7.96 -5.24
CA ILE A 47 6.57 7.37 -6.39
C ILE A 47 6.77 5.87 -6.19
N ALA A 48 7.18 5.44 -4.99
CA ALA A 48 7.34 4.02 -4.67
C ALA A 48 6.02 3.24 -4.83
N GLU A 49 4.90 3.83 -4.43
CA GLU A 49 3.57 3.23 -4.62
C GLU A 49 3.15 3.12 -6.09
N ILE A 50 3.49 4.11 -6.92
CA ILE A 50 3.27 4.04 -8.38
C ILE A 50 4.10 2.91 -9.00
N ILE A 51 5.38 2.79 -8.61
CA ILE A 51 6.25 1.69 -9.07
C ILE A 51 5.64 0.35 -8.65
N MET A 52 5.09 0.25 -7.44
CA MET A 52 4.41 -0.95 -6.98
C MET A 52 3.19 -1.27 -7.84
N ALA A 53 2.37 -0.27 -8.20
CA ALA A 53 1.24 -0.44 -9.10
C ALA A 53 1.66 -0.98 -10.48
N ILE A 54 2.74 -0.43 -11.05
CA ILE A 54 3.30 -0.91 -12.33
C ILE A 54 3.79 -2.35 -12.20
N TRP A 55 4.45 -2.70 -11.10
CA TRP A 55 4.93 -4.06 -10.86
C TRP A 55 3.76 -5.06 -10.65
N ILE A 56 2.67 -4.64 -10.01
CA ILE A 56 1.46 -5.47 -9.91
C ILE A 56 0.89 -5.75 -11.32
N LEU A 57 0.81 -4.72 -12.17
CA LEU A 57 0.28 -4.84 -13.53
C LEU A 57 1.19 -5.68 -14.44
N SER A 58 2.51 -5.62 -14.26
CA SER A 58 3.45 -6.41 -15.06
C SER A 58 3.39 -7.91 -14.76
N CYS A 59 2.77 -8.31 -13.64
CA CYS A 59 2.70 -9.69 -13.15
C CYS A 59 4.08 -10.36 -12.99
N PHE A 60 5.17 -9.60 -13.05
CA PHE A 60 6.51 -10.13 -12.95
C PHE A 60 6.79 -10.57 -11.51
N ARG A 61 7.17 -11.84 -11.29
CA ARG A 61 7.41 -12.40 -9.94
C ARG A 61 6.29 -12.04 -8.94
N SER A 62 5.05 -12.26 -9.36
CA SER A 62 3.82 -11.89 -8.63
C SER A 62 3.81 -12.32 -7.16
N ARG A 63 4.35 -13.50 -6.82
CA ARG A 63 4.48 -13.97 -5.43
C ARG A 63 5.36 -13.08 -4.56
N LEU A 64 6.51 -12.66 -5.08
CA LEU A 64 7.41 -11.75 -4.38
C LEU A 64 6.75 -10.38 -4.20
N ASN A 65 6.10 -9.90 -5.26
CA ASN A 65 5.35 -8.65 -5.23
C ASN A 65 4.24 -8.69 -4.16
N ALA A 66 3.44 -9.76 -4.08
CA ALA A 66 2.40 -9.93 -3.07
C ALA A 66 2.96 -9.96 -1.65
N ILE A 67 4.07 -10.68 -1.41
CA ILE A 67 4.75 -10.70 -0.10
C ILE A 67 5.19 -9.29 0.28
N LEU A 68 5.83 -8.56 -0.64
CA LEU A 68 6.27 -7.18 -0.39
C LEU A 68 5.09 -6.26 -0.10
N GLN A 69 4.00 -6.35 -0.86
CA GLN A 69 2.79 -5.57 -0.59
C GLN A 69 2.26 -5.82 0.82
N MET A 70 2.14 -7.09 1.23
CA MET A 70 1.65 -7.45 2.57
C MET A 70 2.56 -6.89 3.67
N ILE A 71 3.88 -7.01 3.50
CA ILE A 71 4.87 -6.49 4.45
C ILE A 71 4.76 -4.95 4.54
N ILE A 72 4.71 -4.24 3.41
CA ILE A 72 4.62 -2.78 3.38
C ILE A 72 3.33 -2.31 4.02
N ILE A 73 2.18 -2.90 3.66
CA ILE A 73 0.88 -2.54 4.23
C ILE A 73 0.87 -2.76 5.74
N ALA A 74 1.40 -3.89 6.21
CA ALA A 74 1.49 -4.19 7.64
C ALA A 74 2.44 -3.22 8.36
N ALA A 75 3.61 -2.96 7.81
CA ALA A 75 4.61 -2.07 8.40
C ALA A 75 4.08 -0.63 8.52
N MET A 76 3.56 -0.05 7.43
CA MET A 76 3.06 1.32 7.45
C MET A 76 1.86 1.47 8.39
N ASN A 77 0.91 0.52 8.39
CA ASN A 77 -0.24 0.59 9.29
C ASN A 77 0.16 0.43 10.76
N THR A 78 1.18 -0.38 11.05
CA THR A 78 1.69 -0.54 12.42
C THR A 78 2.32 0.77 12.89
N ILE A 79 3.16 1.40 12.07
CA ILE A 79 3.80 2.68 12.39
C ILE A 79 2.74 3.78 12.57
N GLU A 80 1.81 3.91 11.63
CA GLU A 80 0.71 4.88 11.69
C GLU A 80 -0.18 4.64 12.91
N PHE A 81 -0.43 3.38 13.26
CA PHE A 81 -1.18 3.04 14.46
C PHE A 81 -0.42 3.42 15.73
N PHE A 82 0.91 3.34 15.84
CA PHE A 82 1.55 3.76 17.09
C PHE A 82 1.78 5.27 17.16
N MET A 83 2.11 5.89 16.03
CA MET A 83 2.63 7.26 16.01
C MET A 83 1.59 8.29 15.55
N ALA A 84 0.55 7.91 14.81
CA ALA A 84 -0.33 8.86 14.13
C ALA A 84 -1.82 8.45 14.14
N LYS A 85 -2.30 7.81 15.22
CA LYS A 85 -3.69 7.30 15.32
C LYS A 85 -4.78 8.32 15.01
N ASP A 86 -4.57 9.55 15.44
CA ASP A 86 -5.46 10.71 15.27
C ASP A 86 -5.55 11.19 13.82
N LEU A 87 -4.54 10.90 12.99
CA LEU A 87 -4.49 11.26 11.57
C LEU A 87 -5.08 10.16 10.67
N LEU A 88 -5.33 8.96 11.21
CA LEU A 88 -5.93 7.85 10.48
C LEU A 88 -7.41 8.11 10.20
N LEU A 89 -7.86 7.84 8.97
CA LEU A 89 -9.25 8.01 8.52
C LEU A 89 -10.28 7.36 9.44
N PHE A 90 -9.95 6.17 9.93
CA PHE A 90 -10.82 5.35 10.77
C PHE A 90 -10.21 5.09 12.14
N GLY A 91 -9.21 5.89 12.55
CA GLY A 91 -8.47 5.67 13.79
C GLY A 91 -7.92 4.23 13.88
N ALA A 92 -8.20 3.55 15.00
CA ALA A 92 -7.78 2.16 15.23
C ALA A 92 -8.32 1.16 14.21
N TRP A 93 -9.47 1.43 13.58
CA TRP A 93 -10.06 0.54 12.58
C TRP A 93 -9.27 0.49 11.27
N ASN A 94 -8.31 1.40 11.04
CA ASN A 94 -7.45 1.34 9.87
C ASN A 94 -6.64 0.03 9.81
N ALA A 95 -6.23 -0.49 10.97
CA ALA A 95 -5.55 -1.79 11.05
C ALA A 95 -6.44 -2.96 10.61
N ALA A 96 -7.75 -2.90 10.88
CA ALA A 96 -8.70 -3.92 10.42
C ALA A 96 -8.83 -3.89 8.88
N TRP A 97 -8.97 -2.68 8.30
CA TRP A 97 -9.01 -2.52 6.84
C TRP A 97 -7.71 -2.98 6.16
N ALA A 98 -6.56 -2.70 6.77
CA ALA A 98 -5.27 -3.20 6.32
C ALA A 98 -5.21 -4.73 6.34
N GLY A 99 -5.72 -5.35 7.40
CA GLY A 99 -5.84 -6.81 7.51
C GLY A 99 -6.70 -7.42 6.40
N VAL A 100 -7.84 -6.79 6.08
CA VAL A 100 -8.69 -7.22 4.97
C VAL A 100 -7.96 -7.12 3.64
N LEU A 101 -7.24 -6.02 3.38
CA LEU A 101 -6.48 -5.85 2.14
C LEU A 101 -5.35 -6.90 2.01
N ILE A 102 -4.62 -7.16 3.10
CA ILE A 102 -3.59 -8.22 3.16
C ILE A 102 -4.21 -9.59 2.85
N LEU A 103 -5.36 -9.90 3.45
CA LEU A 103 -6.07 -11.15 3.19
C LEU A 103 -6.49 -11.28 1.72
N ILE A 104 -7.01 -10.20 1.11
CA ILE A 104 -7.37 -10.18 -0.31
C ILE A 104 -6.15 -10.46 -1.19
N ILE A 105 -5.01 -9.81 -0.91
CA ILE A 105 -3.76 -10.03 -1.65
C ILE A 105 -3.29 -11.48 -1.51
N TYR A 106 -3.31 -12.02 -0.29
CA TYR A 106 -2.92 -13.40 0.00
C TYR A 106 -3.80 -14.42 -0.73
N LEU A 107 -5.12 -14.28 -0.64
CA LEU A 107 -6.06 -15.19 -1.29
C LEU A 107 -5.94 -15.11 -2.82
N ASN A 108 -5.76 -13.90 -3.37
CA ASN A 108 -5.57 -13.71 -4.79
C ASN A 108 -4.31 -14.42 -5.30
N GLU A 109 -3.17 -14.21 -4.65
CA GLU A 109 -1.90 -14.72 -5.14
C GLU A 109 -1.71 -16.22 -4.86
N PHE A 110 -2.05 -16.69 -3.67
CA PHE A 110 -1.72 -18.06 -3.24
C PHE A 110 -2.82 -19.08 -3.48
N HIS A 111 -4.10 -18.67 -3.46
CA HIS A 111 -5.23 -19.61 -3.61
C HIS A 111 -5.90 -19.54 -4.98
N LEU A 112 -6.08 -18.34 -5.54
CA LEU A 112 -6.78 -18.17 -6.82
C LEU A 112 -5.85 -18.34 -8.02
N ASN A 113 -4.64 -17.77 -7.99
CA ASN A 113 -3.70 -17.85 -9.11
C ASN A 113 -3.06 -19.25 -9.25
N THR A 114 -2.94 -20.02 -8.16
CA THR A 114 -2.43 -21.41 -8.20
C THR A 114 -3.35 -22.35 -8.98
N LYS A 115 -4.68 -22.10 -8.97
CA LYS A 115 -5.63 -22.92 -9.74
C LYS A 115 -5.48 -22.71 -11.25
N ASP A 116 -5.10 -21.52 -11.68
CA ASP A 116 -4.98 -21.18 -13.11
C ASP A 116 -3.72 -21.79 -13.76
N ILE A 117 -2.67 -22.03 -12.95
CA ILE A 117 -1.47 -22.76 -13.38
C ILE A 117 -1.73 -24.28 -13.38
N ALA A 118 -2.45 -24.80 -12.38
CA ALA A 118 -2.79 -26.23 -12.29
C ALA A 118 -3.82 -26.67 -13.34
N ALA A 119 -4.72 -25.78 -13.79
CA ALA A 119 -5.69 -26.07 -14.85
C ALA A 119 -5.11 -25.99 -16.28
N LYS A 120 -3.85 -25.55 -16.41
CA LYS A 120 -3.10 -25.48 -17.68
C LYS A 120 -1.98 -26.53 -17.79
N SER A 121 -1.84 -27.41 -16.80
CA SER A 121 -0.93 -28.57 -16.80
C SER A 121 -1.70 -29.86 -17.06
#